data_AF-A0A1V6VA33-F1
#
_entry.id   AF-A0A1V6VA33-F1
#
_cell.length_a   1.000
_cell.length_b   1.000
_cell.length_c   1.000
_cell.angle_alpha   90.00
_cell.angle_beta   90.00
_cell.angle_gamma   90.00
#
_symmetry.space_group_name_H-M   'P 1'
#
loop_
_entity.id
_entity.type
_entity.pdbx_description
1 polymer ?
#
loop_
_entity_poly.entity_id
_entity_poly.type
_entity_poly.pdbx_seq_one_letter_code
_entity_poly.pdbx_strand_id
1 'polypeptide(L)'
;MRVFNYASQPSWMALLAAALLGTSTVQAIELDLDDEDSIRKAAKNVATNMMSYYTGMNPGDTPGNLPDPYYWWEAGAMFNALIDYWFYTGDDTWNEITTQALLWQAGENKAFMPANQSKTEGNDDQVFWAFAAMTAAERNFPNPPADQPQWLEMAQAVFNTQAPRWDTSSCGGGLRWQIFTWNNGYNYKNTISTGGFFNLAARLAKYTNNQTYQDWAEKAWDWTAEVGFMSPDYRFYDGASDLTECKPINHIEWTYNAGIYLLGAANMYNLTEDPKWKERTEKIIDASGVFFSHNPPDVMYERACETVNTCMVDQRSFKGYFSRWMAQTTQMAPFAYDKVIKRLRASAKAAAMTCTGGINENVCGLKWTEQKWDKTIDFGQQMAALEVIQANLITRVAAPVTNDDGGTSKGNPNAGSKPKKAIPPELDYDITAGDKAGAGILTVLFLIGIGGSTGWLIWD
;
A
#
# COMPACT_ATOMS: atom_id res chain seq x y z
N MET A 1 -47.00 63.65 -16.54
CA MET A 1 -47.93 63.21 -15.47
C MET A 1 -47.72 61.74 -15.21
N ARG A 2 -47.33 61.42 -13.97
CA ARG A 2 -47.21 60.14 -13.24
C ARG A 2 -47.24 58.81 -14.03
N VAL A 3 -46.08 58.17 -14.10
CA VAL A 3 -45.92 56.72 -14.28
C VAL A 3 -46.08 56.08 -12.90
N PHE A 4 -47.05 55.17 -12.73
CA PHE A 4 -47.23 54.43 -11.48
C PHE A 4 -46.27 53.23 -11.45
N ASN A 5 -45.30 53.27 -10.52
CA ASN A 5 -44.49 52.13 -10.11
C ASN A 5 -45.32 51.31 -9.10
N TYR A 6 -45.72 50.09 -9.48
CA TYR A 6 -46.18 49.09 -8.51
C TYR A 6 -44.97 48.26 -8.08
N ALA A 7 -44.33 48.66 -6.99
CA ALA A 7 -43.42 47.79 -6.27
C ALA A 7 -44.28 46.82 -5.43
N SER A 8 -44.35 45.56 -5.83
CA SER A 8 -44.90 44.50 -5.00
C SER A 8 -43.96 44.31 -3.79
N GLN A 9 -44.48 44.54 -2.58
CA GLN A 9 -43.74 44.20 -1.38
C GLN A 9 -43.64 42.66 -1.26
N PRO A 10 -42.46 42.08 -1.00
CA PRO A 10 -42.35 40.66 -0.76
C PRO A 10 -43.14 40.31 0.51
N SER A 11 -44.04 39.33 0.42
CA SER A 11 -44.78 38.86 1.59
C SER A 11 -43.79 38.25 2.59
N TRP A 12 -43.99 38.51 3.88
CA TRP A 12 -43.13 37.98 4.93
C TRP A 12 -43.13 36.43 4.98
N MET A 13 -44.15 35.79 4.38
CA MET A 13 -44.20 34.34 4.19
C MET A 13 -43.18 33.84 3.15
N ALA A 14 -42.84 34.62 2.12
CA ALA A 14 -41.81 34.25 1.14
C ALA A 14 -40.40 34.28 1.76
N LEU A 15 -40.14 35.19 2.70
CA LEU A 15 -38.89 35.25 3.46
C LEU A 15 -38.75 34.11 4.47
N LEU A 16 -39.85 33.66 5.08
CA LEU A 16 -39.86 32.48 5.96
C LEU A 16 -39.70 31.15 5.20
N ALA A 17 -40.27 31.03 3.99
CA ALA A 17 -40.07 29.86 3.13
C ALA A 17 -38.64 29.77 2.58
N ALA A 18 -38.01 30.91 2.28
CA ALA A 18 -36.58 30.95 1.91
C ALA A 18 -35.65 30.66 3.10
N ALA A 19 -36.04 31.01 4.33
CA ALA A 19 -35.29 30.67 5.54
C ALA A 19 -35.37 29.17 5.90
N LEU A 20 -36.48 28.49 5.57
CA LEU A 20 -36.67 27.05 5.78
C LEU A 20 -36.02 26.16 4.71
N LEU A 21 -35.70 26.72 3.53
CA LEU A 21 -34.89 26.05 2.50
C LEU A 21 -33.37 26.25 2.71
N GLY A 22 -32.98 27.08 3.69
CA GLY A 22 -31.59 27.40 4.02
C GLY A 22 -31.02 26.68 5.24
N THR A 23 -31.77 25.74 5.83
CA THR A 23 -31.27 24.89 6.92
C THR A 23 -31.04 23.47 6.43
N SER A 24 -30.16 23.29 5.45
CA SER A 24 -29.38 22.05 5.40
C SER A 24 -28.46 22.08 6.61
N THR A 25 -28.93 21.52 7.72
CA THR A 25 -28.03 21.12 8.80
C THR A 25 -27.22 19.97 8.22
N VAL A 26 -26.07 20.31 7.63
CA VAL A 26 -25.12 19.32 7.16
C VAL A 26 -24.52 18.74 8.44
N GLN A 27 -24.92 17.51 8.77
CA GLN A 27 -24.38 16.81 9.92
C GLN A 27 -22.98 16.31 9.57
N ALA A 28 -22.11 16.25 10.57
CA ALA A 28 -20.87 15.48 10.58
C ALA A 28 -21.04 14.12 9.88
N ILE A 29 -19.95 13.51 9.41
CA ILE A 29 -20.02 12.13 8.89
C ILE A 29 -20.62 11.21 9.98
N GLU A 30 -21.91 10.88 9.82
CA GLU A 30 -22.63 9.98 10.70
C GLU A 30 -22.21 8.56 10.33
N LEU A 31 -21.56 7.88 11.28
CA LEU A 31 -21.01 6.56 11.10
C LEU A 31 -21.61 5.59 12.11
N ASP A 32 -22.55 4.79 11.65
CA ASP A 32 -22.98 3.57 12.33
C ASP A 32 -22.16 2.40 11.81
N LEU A 33 -21.41 1.74 12.70
CA LEU A 33 -20.56 0.61 12.35
C LEU A 33 -21.30 -0.74 12.35
N ASP A 34 -22.58 -0.74 12.69
CA ASP A 34 -23.45 -1.91 12.62
C ASP A 34 -24.33 -1.89 11.35
N ASP A 35 -24.35 -0.76 10.63
CA ASP A 35 -25.02 -0.58 9.34
C ASP A 35 -23.99 -0.48 8.19
N GLU A 36 -24.05 -1.44 7.27
CA GLU A 36 -23.15 -1.51 6.13
C GLU A 36 -23.31 -0.31 5.17
N ASP A 37 -24.54 0.15 4.95
CA ASP A 37 -24.82 1.28 4.08
C ASP A 37 -24.31 2.59 4.68
N SER A 38 -24.36 2.72 6.01
CA SER A 38 -23.74 3.83 6.74
C SER A 38 -22.23 3.88 6.52
N ILE A 39 -21.54 2.74 6.64
CA ILE A 39 -20.09 2.67 6.41
C ILE A 39 -19.74 2.99 4.95
N ARG A 40 -20.47 2.41 3.97
CA ARG A 40 -20.26 2.68 2.54
C ARG A 40 -20.47 4.16 2.21
N LYS A 41 -21.52 4.79 2.76
CA LYS A 41 -21.81 6.22 2.57
C LYS A 41 -20.73 7.11 3.19
N ALA A 42 -20.27 6.79 4.41
CA ALA A 42 -19.18 7.50 5.07
C ALA A 42 -17.88 7.40 4.26
N ALA A 43 -17.50 6.18 3.85
CA ALA A 43 -16.33 5.93 3.01
C ALA A 43 -16.41 6.71 1.69
N LYS A 44 -17.56 6.73 1.01
CA LYS A 44 -17.77 7.49 -0.22
C LYS A 44 -17.55 8.99 -0.05
N ASN A 45 -18.07 9.56 1.03
CA ASN A 45 -17.89 10.98 1.35
C ASN A 45 -16.41 11.30 1.59
N VAL A 46 -15.71 10.50 2.40
CA VAL A 46 -14.28 10.72 2.68
C VAL A 46 -13.44 10.51 1.42
N ALA A 47 -13.71 9.47 0.62
CA ALA A 47 -13.01 9.21 -0.63
C ALA A 47 -13.17 10.37 -1.62
N THR A 48 -14.38 10.94 -1.73
CA THR A 48 -14.64 12.10 -2.60
C THR A 48 -13.87 13.33 -2.12
N ASN A 49 -13.80 13.56 -0.80
CA ASN A 49 -13.00 14.64 -0.24
C ASN A 49 -11.50 14.44 -0.46
N MET A 50 -11.00 13.23 -0.24
CA MET A 50 -9.61 12.87 -0.52
C MET A 50 -9.27 13.12 -2.00
N MET A 51 -10.17 12.73 -2.91
CA MET A 51 -9.98 12.92 -4.35
C MET A 51 -10.03 14.38 -4.80
N SER A 52 -10.60 15.29 -4.00
CA SER A 52 -10.56 16.73 -4.31
C SER A 52 -9.15 17.34 -4.30
N TYR A 53 -8.17 16.65 -3.70
CA TYR A 53 -6.76 17.06 -3.70
C TYR A 53 -5.99 16.57 -4.92
N TYR A 54 -6.52 15.59 -5.65
CA TYR A 54 -5.82 14.96 -6.75
C TYR A 54 -6.02 15.74 -8.05
N THR A 55 -4.93 16.24 -8.62
CA THR A 55 -4.95 16.99 -9.88
C THR A 55 -4.49 16.18 -11.08
N GLY A 56 -3.85 15.02 -10.87
CA GLY A 56 -3.28 14.20 -11.95
C GLY A 56 -4.27 13.67 -13.00
N MET A 57 -5.58 13.85 -12.80
CA MET A 57 -6.63 13.57 -13.79
C MET A 57 -6.90 14.74 -14.76
N ASN A 58 -6.40 15.94 -14.48
CA ASN A 58 -6.67 17.12 -15.30
C ASN A 58 -5.77 17.15 -16.55
N PRO A 59 -6.26 17.70 -17.68
CA PRO A 59 -5.41 17.94 -18.84
C PRO A 59 -4.20 18.81 -18.52
N GLY A 60 -2.99 18.30 -18.80
CA GLY A 60 -1.72 19.00 -18.56
C GLY A 60 -1.04 18.64 -17.24
N ASP A 61 -1.73 17.96 -16.33
CA ASP A 61 -1.13 17.38 -15.13
C ASP A 61 -0.54 15.98 -15.39
N THR A 62 0.14 15.42 -14.39
CA THR A 62 0.77 14.09 -14.47
C THR A 62 -0.06 13.05 -13.72
N PRO A 63 -0.62 12.03 -14.39
CA PRO A 63 -1.34 10.95 -13.73
C PRO A 63 -0.47 10.27 -12.67
N GLY A 64 -1.02 10.03 -11.49
CA GLY A 64 -0.27 9.43 -10.39
C GLY A 64 0.58 10.39 -9.56
N ASN A 65 0.52 11.71 -9.81
CA ASN A 65 1.13 12.72 -8.94
C ASN A 65 0.06 13.50 -8.17
N LEU A 66 0.34 13.75 -6.90
CA LEU A 66 -0.36 14.75 -6.09
C LEU A 66 0.38 16.09 -6.21
N PRO A 67 -0.32 17.23 -6.02
CA PRO A 67 0.33 18.53 -5.98
C PRO A 67 1.20 18.70 -4.72
N ASP A 68 2.09 19.69 -4.73
CA ASP A 68 2.83 20.09 -3.52
C ASP A 68 1.84 20.32 -2.35
N PRO A 69 2.18 19.89 -1.12
CA PRO A 69 3.49 19.39 -0.66
C PRO A 69 3.61 17.86 -0.63
N TYR A 70 2.72 17.12 -1.28
CA TYR A 70 2.62 15.66 -1.12
C TYR A 70 3.67 14.94 -1.94
N TYR A 71 4.28 13.92 -1.34
CA TYR A 71 5.30 13.12 -2.02
C TYR A 71 4.69 12.09 -2.96
N TRP A 72 5.46 11.69 -3.96
CA TRP A 72 5.03 10.77 -5.01
C TRP A 72 4.50 9.43 -4.48
N TRP A 73 5.09 8.90 -3.41
CA TRP A 73 4.66 7.64 -2.81
C TRP A 73 3.27 7.71 -2.16
N GLU A 74 2.84 8.88 -1.68
CA GLU A 74 1.51 9.07 -1.08
C GLU A 74 0.40 8.87 -2.13
N ALA A 75 0.67 9.20 -3.39
CA ALA A 75 -0.26 8.92 -4.48
C ALA A 75 -0.41 7.40 -4.69
N GLY A 76 0.70 6.64 -4.68
CA GLY A 76 0.66 5.18 -4.72
C GLY A 76 -0.13 4.58 -3.56
N ALA A 77 0.03 5.13 -2.36
CA ALA A 77 -0.71 4.73 -1.17
C ALA A 77 -2.22 5.03 -1.28
N MET A 78 -2.59 6.16 -1.88
CA MET A 78 -3.98 6.54 -2.16
C MET A 78 -4.62 5.61 -3.18
N PHE A 79 -3.94 5.28 -4.27
CA PHE A 79 -4.48 4.34 -5.25
C PHE A 79 -4.69 2.94 -4.67
N ASN A 80 -3.84 2.52 -3.72
CA ASN A 80 -4.11 1.31 -2.93
C ASN A 80 -5.39 1.45 -2.08
N ALA A 81 -5.58 2.59 -1.40
CA ALA A 81 -6.81 2.87 -0.64
C ALA A 81 -8.06 2.85 -1.52
N LEU A 82 -7.98 3.33 -2.77
CA LEU A 82 -9.08 3.34 -3.74
C LEU A 82 -9.39 1.95 -4.32
N ILE A 83 -8.39 1.08 -4.47
CA ILE A 83 -8.62 -0.34 -4.83
C ILE A 83 -9.40 -1.04 -3.72
N ASP A 84 -8.98 -0.85 -2.46
CA ASP A 84 -9.70 -1.40 -1.31
C ASP A 84 -11.10 -0.76 -1.18
N TYR A 85 -11.25 0.54 -1.43
CA TYR A 85 -12.55 1.23 -1.48
C TYR A 85 -13.50 0.57 -2.48
N TRP A 86 -13.06 0.37 -3.73
CA TRP A 86 -13.86 -0.30 -4.74
C TRP A 86 -14.24 -1.71 -4.30
N PHE A 87 -13.27 -2.47 -3.77
CA PHE A 87 -13.52 -3.85 -3.35
C PHE A 87 -14.51 -3.94 -2.19
N TYR A 88 -14.40 -3.04 -1.20
CA TYR A 88 -15.27 -3.00 -0.02
C TYR A 88 -16.66 -2.44 -0.32
N THR A 89 -16.75 -1.43 -1.18
CA THR A 89 -17.99 -0.66 -1.40
C THR A 89 -18.71 -0.98 -2.70
N GLY A 90 -18.05 -1.66 -3.64
CA GLY A 90 -18.57 -1.91 -4.99
C GLY A 90 -18.67 -0.65 -5.86
N ASP A 91 -18.26 0.51 -5.37
CA ASP A 91 -18.27 1.78 -6.11
C ASP A 91 -17.01 1.88 -6.99
N ASP A 92 -17.22 1.89 -8.30
CA ASP A 92 -16.18 1.90 -9.32
C ASP A 92 -15.81 3.30 -9.83
N THR A 93 -16.34 4.37 -9.22
CA THR A 93 -16.14 5.77 -9.63
C THR A 93 -14.67 6.13 -9.90
N TRP A 94 -13.74 5.56 -9.14
CA TRP A 94 -12.32 5.89 -9.21
C TRP A 94 -11.45 4.83 -9.93
N ASN A 95 -12.05 3.81 -10.53
CA ASN A 95 -11.29 2.69 -11.09
C ASN A 95 -10.46 3.08 -12.32
N GLU A 96 -11.03 3.89 -13.22
CA GLU A 96 -10.35 4.31 -14.44
C GLU A 96 -9.13 5.18 -14.14
N ILE A 97 -9.27 6.18 -13.25
CA ILE A 97 -8.16 7.04 -12.85
C ILE A 97 -7.08 6.27 -12.09
N THR A 98 -7.48 5.26 -11.30
CA THR A 98 -6.55 4.40 -10.57
C THR A 98 -5.73 3.56 -11.54
N THR A 99 -6.40 2.96 -12.53
CA THR A 99 -5.74 2.21 -13.61
C THR A 99 -4.77 3.10 -14.38
N GLN A 100 -5.21 4.28 -14.79
CA GLN A 100 -4.39 5.25 -15.53
C GLN A 100 -3.15 5.65 -14.74
N ALA A 101 -3.29 5.99 -13.47
CA ALA A 101 -2.18 6.42 -12.62
C ALA A 101 -1.15 5.31 -12.40
N LEU A 102 -1.58 4.09 -12.07
CA LEU A 102 -0.68 2.96 -11.86
C LEU A 102 0.10 2.61 -13.13
N LEU A 103 -0.56 2.59 -14.30
CA LEU A 103 0.10 2.33 -15.57
C LEU A 103 1.07 3.45 -15.96
N TRP A 104 0.68 4.71 -15.74
CA TRP A 104 1.54 5.86 -16.03
C TRP A 104 2.83 5.86 -15.19
N GLN A 105 2.72 5.50 -13.91
CA GLN A 105 3.84 5.52 -12.98
C GLN A 105 4.66 4.23 -13.01
N ALA A 106 4.26 3.21 -13.79
CA ALA A 106 4.98 1.93 -13.90
C ALA A 106 6.44 2.09 -14.35
N GLY A 107 6.75 3.13 -15.13
CA GLY A 107 8.08 3.37 -15.69
C GLY A 107 8.49 2.35 -16.76
N GLU A 108 9.65 2.56 -17.40
CA GLU A 108 10.10 1.72 -18.53
C GLU A 108 10.33 0.25 -18.16
N ASN A 109 10.78 0.00 -16.92
CA ASN A 109 11.03 -1.35 -16.41
C ASN A 109 9.80 -1.98 -15.73
N LYS A 110 8.64 -1.30 -15.76
CA LYS A 110 7.39 -1.71 -15.11
C LYS A 110 7.50 -1.90 -13.59
N ALA A 111 8.54 -1.33 -12.97
CA ALA A 111 8.86 -1.52 -11.55
C ALA A 111 8.63 -0.26 -10.73
N PHE A 112 7.74 0.64 -11.17
CA PHE A 112 7.49 1.92 -10.52
C PHE A 112 8.77 2.72 -10.27
N MET A 113 9.62 2.79 -11.29
CA MET A 113 10.83 3.61 -11.27
C MET A 113 10.81 4.67 -12.39
N PRO A 114 9.82 5.58 -12.41
CA PRO A 114 9.74 6.61 -13.45
C PRO A 114 10.90 7.60 -13.31
N ALA A 115 11.59 7.90 -14.42
CA ALA A 115 12.80 8.74 -14.42
C ALA A 115 12.61 10.12 -13.75
N ASN A 116 11.41 10.69 -13.85
CA ASN A 116 11.05 11.97 -13.24
C ASN A 116 11.11 11.97 -11.70
N GLN A 117 11.02 10.80 -11.05
CA GLN A 117 11.02 10.67 -9.60
C GLN A 117 12.40 10.33 -9.00
N SER A 118 13.43 10.19 -9.85
CA SER A 118 14.78 9.76 -9.43
C SER A 118 15.44 10.59 -8.32
N LYS A 119 15.00 11.84 -8.09
CA LYS A 119 15.51 12.70 -7.01
C LYS A 119 14.89 12.43 -5.63
N THR A 120 13.74 11.76 -5.59
CA THR A 120 12.98 11.51 -4.37
C THR A 120 12.75 10.02 -4.11
N GLU A 121 12.98 9.16 -5.09
CA GLU A 121 12.68 7.73 -5.06
C GLU A 121 13.56 6.94 -4.08
N GLY A 122 12.96 6.52 -2.98
CA GLY A 122 13.43 5.48 -2.07
C GLY A 122 12.83 4.09 -2.35
N ASN A 123 13.37 3.08 -1.66
CA ASN A 123 12.84 1.72 -1.73
C ASN A 123 11.44 1.63 -1.09
N ASP A 124 11.19 2.43 -0.06
CA ASP A 124 9.88 2.66 0.52
C ASP A 124 8.94 3.35 -0.48
N ASP A 125 9.36 4.42 -1.15
CA ASP A 125 8.52 5.07 -2.16
C ASP A 125 8.03 4.07 -3.23
N GLN A 126 8.98 3.32 -3.80
CA GLN A 126 8.73 2.31 -4.82
C GLN A 126 7.78 1.20 -4.34
N VAL A 127 7.92 0.75 -3.08
CA VAL A 127 7.13 -0.38 -2.57
C VAL A 127 5.68 0.00 -2.26
N PHE A 128 5.39 1.26 -1.94
CA PHE A 128 4.00 1.71 -1.77
C PHE A 128 3.19 1.62 -3.07
N TRP A 129 3.80 1.87 -4.22
CA TRP A 129 3.20 1.60 -5.53
C TRP A 129 3.05 0.10 -5.80
N ALA A 130 4.06 -0.68 -5.44
CA ALA A 130 3.98 -2.14 -5.51
C ALA A 130 2.83 -2.70 -4.67
N PHE A 131 2.52 -2.09 -3.52
CA PHE A 131 1.39 -2.49 -2.71
C PHE A 131 0.06 -2.24 -3.39
N ALA A 132 -0.10 -1.12 -4.10
CA ALA A 132 -1.30 -0.88 -4.89
C ALA A 132 -1.46 -1.97 -5.97
N ALA A 133 -0.40 -2.24 -6.74
CA ALA A 133 -0.42 -3.30 -7.75
C ALA A 133 -0.67 -4.69 -7.15
N MET A 134 -0.03 -5.02 -6.03
CA MET A 134 -0.24 -6.30 -5.34
C MET A 134 -1.68 -6.42 -4.82
N THR A 135 -2.26 -5.36 -4.26
CA THR A 135 -3.66 -5.35 -3.80
C THR A 135 -4.60 -5.48 -4.99
N ALA A 136 -4.32 -4.82 -6.11
CA ALA A 136 -5.11 -4.96 -7.34
C ALA A 136 -5.16 -6.42 -7.82
N ALA A 137 -4.03 -7.14 -7.78
CA ALA A 137 -4.01 -8.57 -8.10
C ALA A 137 -4.80 -9.41 -7.07
N GLU A 138 -4.56 -9.18 -5.77
CA GLU A 138 -5.20 -9.86 -4.65
C GLU A 138 -6.72 -9.63 -4.53
N ARG A 139 -7.23 -8.53 -5.06
CA ARG A 139 -8.65 -8.16 -5.02
C ARG A 139 -9.36 -8.36 -6.36
N ASN A 140 -8.68 -8.91 -7.37
CA ASN A 140 -9.19 -9.01 -8.75
C ASN A 140 -9.71 -7.66 -9.28
N PHE A 141 -8.98 -6.58 -8.99
CA PHE A 141 -9.24 -5.28 -9.61
C PHE A 141 -9.17 -5.41 -11.14
N PRO A 142 -10.01 -4.68 -11.91
CA PRO A 142 -10.04 -4.81 -13.37
C PRO A 142 -8.65 -4.79 -13.99
N ASN A 143 -8.33 -5.83 -14.76
CA ASN A 143 -7.00 -5.96 -15.35
C ASN A 143 -6.76 -4.89 -16.42
N PRO A 144 -5.52 -4.40 -16.56
CA PRO A 144 -5.12 -3.54 -17.68
C PRO A 144 -5.31 -4.25 -19.02
N PRO A 145 -5.35 -3.50 -20.13
CA PRO A 145 -5.24 -4.06 -21.47
C PRO A 145 -4.07 -5.06 -21.58
N ALA A 146 -4.23 -6.10 -22.41
CA ALA A 146 -3.28 -7.23 -22.44
C ALA A 146 -1.87 -6.84 -22.95
N ASP A 147 -1.73 -5.72 -23.65
CA ASP A 147 -0.49 -5.12 -24.11
C ASP A 147 0.19 -4.20 -23.07
N GLN A 148 -0.49 -3.94 -21.95
CA GLN A 148 0.02 -3.13 -20.83
C GLN A 148 0.52 -4.00 -19.68
N PRO A 149 1.42 -3.47 -18.82
CA PRO A 149 1.87 -4.15 -17.61
C PRO A 149 0.69 -4.58 -16.73
N GLN A 150 0.72 -5.82 -16.28
CA GLN A 150 -0.32 -6.37 -15.41
C GLN A 150 0.02 -6.13 -13.92
N TRP A 151 -0.99 -6.15 -13.05
CA TRP A 151 -0.83 -5.86 -11.61
C TRP A 151 0.20 -6.77 -10.93
N LEU A 152 0.08 -8.10 -11.10
CA LEU A 152 1.06 -9.04 -10.56
C LEU A 152 2.45 -8.83 -11.18
N GLU A 153 2.54 -8.61 -12.49
CA GLU A 153 3.81 -8.31 -13.18
C GLU A 153 4.54 -7.11 -12.54
N MET A 154 3.83 -6.01 -12.26
CA MET A 154 4.45 -4.82 -11.67
C MET A 154 4.88 -5.04 -10.21
N ALA A 155 4.09 -5.78 -9.42
CA ALA A 155 4.50 -6.17 -8.06
C ALA A 155 5.77 -7.04 -8.07
N GLN A 156 5.85 -8.02 -8.98
CA GLN A 156 7.05 -8.84 -9.16
C GLN A 156 8.24 -8.02 -9.66
N ALA A 157 8.02 -7.04 -10.55
CA ALA A 157 9.06 -6.15 -11.04
C ALA A 157 9.72 -5.35 -9.92
N VAL A 158 8.93 -4.80 -8.99
CA VAL A 158 9.46 -4.09 -7.82
C VAL A 158 10.30 -5.03 -6.97
N PHE A 159 9.77 -6.21 -6.60
CA PHE A 159 10.54 -7.18 -5.83
C PHE A 159 11.88 -7.52 -6.51
N ASN A 160 11.85 -7.81 -7.82
CA ASN A 160 13.03 -8.19 -8.59
C ASN A 160 14.06 -7.07 -8.72
N THR A 161 13.65 -5.80 -8.63
CA THR A 161 14.57 -4.65 -8.61
C THR A 161 15.09 -4.34 -7.21
N GLN A 162 14.36 -4.66 -6.14
CA GLN A 162 14.78 -4.46 -4.76
C GLN A 162 15.69 -5.57 -4.25
N ALA A 163 15.43 -6.84 -4.57
CA ALA A 163 16.23 -7.97 -4.07
C ALA A 163 17.76 -7.82 -4.37
N PRO A 164 18.20 -7.38 -5.56
CA PRO A 164 19.61 -7.12 -5.85
C PRO A 164 20.21 -5.93 -5.10
N ARG A 165 19.39 -5.06 -4.49
CA ARG A 165 19.85 -3.90 -3.68
C ARG A 165 20.11 -4.25 -2.23
N TRP A 166 19.84 -5.50 -1.82
CA TRP A 166 20.15 -5.98 -0.49
C TRP A 166 21.65 -5.83 -0.20
N ASP A 167 21.99 -4.90 0.68
CA ASP A 167 23.37 -4.46 0.84
C ASP A 167 24.04 -5.14 2.05
N THR A 168 24.87 -6.14 1.78
CA THR A 168 25.64 -6.87 2.80
C THR A 168 26.96 -6.20 3.17
N SER A 169 27.31 -5.04 2.59
CA SER A 169 28.59 -4.37 2.87
C SER A 169 28.64 -3.64 4.21
N SER A 170 27.47 -3.34 4.79
CA SER A 170 27.31 -2.69 6.10
C SER A 170 26.11 -3.29 6.85
N CYS A 171 26.13 -3.26 8.18
CA CYS A 171 25.01 -3.74 9.01
C CYS A 171 24.54 -5.18 8.74
N GLY A 172 25.37 -6.05 8.15
CA GLY A 172 25.04 -7.45 7.86
C GLY A 172 23.95 -7.68 6.78
N GLY A 173 23.48 -6.63 6.10
CA GLY A 173 22.37 -6.73 5.14
C GLY A 173 21.45 -5.52 5.14
N GLY A 174 20.22 -5.72 4.67
CA GLY A 174 19.14 -4.73 4.67
C GLY A 174 19.12 -3.85 3.42
N LEU A 175 17.97 -3.23 3.20
CA LEU A 175 17.82 -2.19 2.20
C LEU A 175 18.15 -0.83 2.79
N ARG A 176 18.84 -0.01 2.00
CA ARG A 176 18.96 1.43 2.26
C ARG A 176 17.60 2.09 2.05
N TRP A 177 17.42 3.25 2.66
CA TRP A 177 16.24 4.08 2.44
C TRP A 177 16.16 4.46 0.96
N GLN A 178 17.16 5.18 0.46
CA GLN A 178 17.19 5.66 -0.92
C GLN A 178 17.72 4.63 -1.92
N ILE A 179 17.26 4.69 -3.17
CA ILE A 179 17.72 3.83 -4.26
C ILE A 179 19.04 4.35 -4.85
N PHE A 180 19.12 5.66 -5.06
CA PHE A 180 20.23 6.29 -5.77
C PHE A 180 21.25 6.87 -4.80
N THR A 181 22.55 6.66 -5.10
CA THR A 181 23.66 7.03 -4.21
C THR A 181 23.80 8.52 -3.94
N TRP A 182 23.22 9.36 -4.80
CA TRP A 182 23.24 10.82 -4.68
C TRP A 182 22.05 11.40 -3.90
N ASN A 183 21.07 10.58 -3.50
CA ASN A 183 19.93 11.05 -2.71
C ASN A 183 20.31 11.14 -1.23
N ASN A 184 19.82 12.19 -0.57
CA ASN A 184 19.97 12.35 0.88
C ASN A 184 19.28 11.20 1.60
N GLY A 185 19.98 10.55 2.52
CA GLY A 185 19.46 9.36 3.22
C GLY A 185 19.87 8.03 2.59
N TYR A 186 20.67 8.01 1.51
CA TYR A 186 21.23 6.75 0.98
C TYR A 186 22.07 5.98 2.02
N ASN A 187 22.69 6.69 2.95
CA ASN A 187 23.43 6.13 4.07
C ASN A 187 22.56 5.78 5.30
N TYR A 188 21.24 5.79 5.15
CA TYR A 188 20.29 5.42 6.20
C TYR A 188 19.65 4.09 5.81
N LYS A 189 19.73 3.08 6.69
CA LYS A 189 18.95 1.85 6.57
C LYS A 189 17.79 1.98 7.53
N ASN A 190 16.57 1.91 7.01
CA ASN A 190 15.36 2.13 7.79
C ASN A 190 14.44 0.91 7.77
N THR A 191 13.57 0.86 8.77
CA THR A 191 12.64 -0.24 8.97
C THR A 191 11.58 -0.30 7.88
N ILE A 192 11.18 0.85 7.32
CA ILE A 192 10.13 0.90 6.30
C ILE A 192 10.59 0.33 4.95
N SER A 193 11.81 0.59 4.50
CA SER A 193 12.31 0.01 3.22
C SER A 193 12.40 -1.50 3.29
N THR A 194 13.01 -2.03 4.36
CA THR A 194 13.15 -3.50 4.52
C THR A 194 11.82 -4.15 4.88
N GLY A 195 10.99 -3.50 5.70
CA GLY A 195 9.66 -3.97 6.07
C GLY A 195 8.72 -4.00 4.88
N GLY A 196 8.85 -3.04 3.96
CA GLY A 196 8.07 -3.01 2.75
C GLY A 196 8.43 -4.14 1.80
N PHE A 197 9.73 -4.37 1.61
CA PHE A 197 10.23 -5.52 0.87
C PHE A 197 9.77 -6.85 1.50
N PHE A 198 9.84 -6.98 2.83
CA PHE A 198 9.31 -8.13 3.57
C PHE A 198 7.82 -8.38 3.29
N ASN A 199 6.98 -7.36 3.43
CA ASN A 199 5.54 -7.50 3.23
C ASN A 199 5.20 -7.83 1.77
N LEU A 200 5.89 -7.22 0.80
CA LEU A 200 5.72 -7.55 -0.63
C LEU A 200 6.14 -9.00 -0.90
N ALA A 201 7.28 -9.43 -0.36
CA ALA A 201 7.78 -10.80 -0.49
C ALA A 201 6.80 -11.82 0.10
N ALA A 202 6.28 -11.59 1.31
CA ALA A 202 5.30 -12.47 1.96
C ALA A 202 4.00 -12.60 1.13
N ARG A 203 3.49 -11.48 0.61
CA ARG A 203 2.29 -11.45 -0.24
C ARG A 203 2.51 -12.15 -1.58
N LEU A 204 3.64 -11.90 -2.25
CA LEU A 204 4.02 -12.62 -3.47
C LEU A 204 4.20 -14.11 -3.22
N ALA A 205 4.82 -14.50 -2.10
CA ALA A 205 4.96 -15.90 -1.70
C ALA A 205 3.59 -16.57 -1.57
N LYS A 206 2.65 -15.94 -0.87
CA LYS A 206 1.27 -16.45 -0.72
C LYS A 206 0.52 -16.52 -2.05
N TYR A 207 0.60 -15.46 -2.85
CA TYR A 207 -0.14 -15.38 -4.11
C TYR A 207 0.38 -16.37 -5.16
N THR A 208 1.70 -16.61 -5.20
CA THR A 208 2.35 -17.40 -6.26
C THR A 208 2.83 -18.79 -5.81
N ASN A 209 2.78 -19.08 -4.51
CA ASN A 209 3.35 -20.27 -3.88
C ASN A 209 4.83 -20.51 -4.26
N ASN A 210 5.61 -19.43 -4.43
CA ASN A 210 7.02 -19.49 -4.83
C ASN A 210 7.96 -19.35 -3.63
N GLN A 211 8.78 -20.38 -3.41
CA GLN A 211 9.74 -20.47 -2.31
C GLN A 211 10.72 -19.30 -2.25
N THR A 212 11.13 -18.74 -3.40
CA THR A 212 12.11 -17.64 -3.42
C THR A 212 11.58 -16.41 -2.68
N TYR A 213 10.30 -16.08 -2.85
CA TYR A 213 9.70 -14.96 -2.13
C TYR A 213 9.61 -15.24 -0.63
N GLN A 214 9.32 -16.49 -0.26
CA GLN A 214 9.29 -16.93 1.15
C GLN A 214 10.66 -16.80 1.81
N ASP A 215 11.73 -17.25 1.14
CA ASP A 215 13.11 -17.18 1.65
C ASP A 215 13.55 -15.72 1.86
N TRP A 216 13.18 -14.83 0.93
CA TRP A 216 13.44 -13.40 1.08
C TRP A 216 12.62 -12.76 2.20
N ALA A 217 11.40 -13.21 2.43
CA ALA A 217 10.59 -12.75 3.55
C ALA A 217 11.20 -13.14 4.90
N GLU A 218 11.62 -14.40 5.07
CA GLU A 218 12.34 -14.86 6.27
C GLU A 218 13.64 -14.05 6.46
N LYS A 219 14.45 -13.91 5.40
CA LYS A 219 15.71 -13.14 5.45
C LYS A 219 15.51 -11.68 5.86
N ALA A 220 14.47 -11.02 5.33
CA ALA A 220 14.17 -9.63 5.66
C ALA A 220 13.70 -9.47 7.11
N TRP A 221 12.87 -10.40 7.59
CA TRP A 221 12.44 -10.43 8.99
C TRP A 221 13.62 -10.61 9.94
N ASP A 222 14.42 -11.65 9.70
CA ASP A 222 15.53 -12.03 10.58
C ASP A 222 16.56 -10.91 10.66
N TRP A 223 16.89 -10.27 9.52
CA TRP A 223 17.79 -9.12 9.52
C TRP A 223 17.28 -7.95 10.36
N THR A 224 15.99 -7.60 10.26
CA THR A 224 15.40 -6.50 11.05
C THR A 224 15.47 -6.77 12.55
N ALA A 225 15.30 -8.03 12.95
CA ALA A 225 15.47 -8.46 14.34
C ALA A 225 16.95 -8.40 14.77
N GLU A 226 17.87 -8.94 13.97
CA GLU A 226 19.30 -9.03 14.27
C GLU A 226 19.98 -7.65 14.35
N VAL A 227 19.63 -6.72 13.46
CA VAL A 227 20.17 -5.35 13.48
C VAL A 227 19.64 -4.52 14.65
N GLY A 228 18.57 -4.99 15.31
CA GLY A 228 17.95 -4.35 16.48
C GLY A 228 16.89 -3.30 16.15
N PHE A 229 16.43 -3.22 14.89
CA PHE A 229 15.35 -2.32 14.49
C PHE A 229 13.99 -2.79 15.02
N MET A 230 13.86 -4.09 15.33
CA MET A 230 12.78 -4.62 16.15
C MET A 230 13.29 -4.88 17.57
N SER A 231 12.60 -4.35 18.58
CA SER A 231 12.90 -4.65 19.98
C SER A 231 12.50 -6.09 20.34
N PRO A 232 13.02 -6.66 21.45
CA PRO A 232 12.55 -7.95 21.97
C PRO A 232 11.05 -7.99 22.29
N ASP A 233 10.43 -6.83 22.52
CA ASP A 233 8.99 -6.67 22.77
C ASP A 233 8.20 -6.43 21.47
N TYR A 234 8.76 -6.72 20.29
CA TYR A 234 8.12 -6.56 18.98
C TYR A 234 7.72 -5.11 18.66
N ARG A 235 8.50 -4.15 19.15
CA ARG A 235 8.36 -2.73 18.81
C ARG A 235 9.31 -2.37 17.68
N PHE A 236 8.83 -1.67 16.67
CA PHE A 236 9.62 -1.34 15.48
C PHE A 236 10.11 0.11 15.54
N TYR A 237 11.42 0.26 15.60
CA TYR A 237 12.13 1.54 15.56
C TYR A 237 12.32 2.01 14.12
N ASP A 238 12.82 3.23 13.93
CA ASP A 238 12.84 3.89 12.62
C ASP A 238 13.99 3.41 11.72
N GLY A 239 15.19 3.28 12.29
CA GLY A 239 16.37 2.90 11.52
C GLY A 239 17.68 3.41 12.13
N ALA A 240 18.74 3.37 11.33
CA ALA A 240 20.04 3.92 11.70
C ALA A 240 20.92 4.20 10.47
N SER A 241 21.97 5.00 10.66
CA SER A 241 22.95 5.21 9.59
C SER A 241 23.86 4.00 9.43
N ASP A 242 24.12 3.62 8.19
CA ASP A 242 24.99 2.51 7.86
C ASP A 242 26.48 2.84 8.03
N LEU A 243 26.84 4.13 7.96
CA LEU A 243 28.22 4.63 8.20
C LEU A 243 28.70 4.34 9.62
N THR A 244 27.78 4.06 10.53
CA THR A 244 28.04 3.80 11.94
C THR A 244 27.57 2.40 12.34
N GLU A 245 27.60 1.45 11.40
CA GLU A 245 27.18 0.05 11.58
C GLU A 245 25.77 -0.05 12.19
N CYS A 246 24.86 0.80 11.70
CA CYS A 246 23.48 0.88 12.14
C CYS A 246 23.32 1.20 13.64
N LYS A 247 24.26 1.98 14.20
CA LYS A 247 24.20 2.47 15.59
C LYS A 247 24.59 3.96 15.69
N PRO A 248 24.00 4.75 16.60
CA PRO A 248 22.85 4.41 17.43
C PRO A 248 21.56 4.29 16.61
N ILE A 249 20.60 3.54 17.15
CA ILE A 249 19.28 3.35 16.53
C ILE A 249 18.39 4.55 16.84
N ASN A 250 17.69 5.04 15.81
CA ASN A 250 16.60 5.99 15.96
C ASN A 250 15.36 5.27 16.49
N HIS A 251 15.09 5.42 17.79
CA HIS A 251 13.99 4.74 18.49
C HIS A 251 12.61 5.39 18.28
N ILE A 252 12.43 6.25 17.28
CA ILE A 252 11.10 6.71 16.90
C ILE A 252 10.27 5.52 16.42
N GLU A 253 9.01 5.48 16.85
CA GLU A 253 8.08 4.42 16.50
C GLU A 253 6.90 5.01 15.75
N TRP A 254 6.70 4.50 14.54
CA TRP A 254 5.63 4.89 13.65
C TRP A 254 4.64 3.74 13.49
N THR A 255 3.34 4.05 13.42
CA THR A 255 2.31 3.01 13.29
C THR A 255 2.53 2.12 12.06
N TYR A 256 2.92 2.70 10.94
CA TYR A 256 3.11 1.99 9.68
C TYR A 256 4.26 0.97 9.72
N ASN A 257 5.29 1.18 10.55
CA ASN A 257 6.38 0.22 10.73
C ASN A 257 5.87 -1.02 11.46
N ALA A 258 5.01 -0.89 12.47
CA ALA A 258 4.38 -2.05 13.08
C ALA A 258 3.40 -2.74 12.12
N GLY A 259 2.61 -1.95 11.39
CA GLY A 259 1.59 -2.47 10.48
C GLY A 259 2.13 -3.28 9.30
N ILE A 260 3.25 -2.85 8.71
CA ILE A 260 3.81 -3.51 7.54
C ILE A 260 4.35 -4.91 7.90
N TYR A 261 4.99 -5.04 9.07
CA TYR A 261 5.44 -6.33 9.58
C TYR A 261 4.27 -7.19 10.07
N LEU A 262 3.20 -6.58 10.61
CA LEU A 262 2.01 -7.29 11.03
C LEU A 262 1.38 -8.05 9.86
N LEU A 263 1.11 -7.35 8.74
CA LEU A 263 0.49 -7.97 7.57
C LEU A 263 1.43 -9.00 6.91
N GLY A 264 2.71 -8.70 6.81
CA GLY A 264 3.69 -9.65 6.26
C GLY A 264 3.75 -10.94 7.08
N ALA A 265 3.82 -10.84 8.41
CA ALA A 265 3.82 -11.99 9.31
C ALA A 265 2.52 -12.81 9.20
N ALA A 266 1.37 -12.14 9.08
CA ALA A 266 0.08 -12.80 8.93
C ALA A 266 -0.03 -13.55 7.59
N ASN A 267 0.51 -12.99 6.49
CA ASN A 267 0.58 -13.69 5.20
C ASN A 267 1.51 -14.90 5.27
N MET A 268 2.66 -14.78 5.93
CA MET A 268 3.57 -15.90 6.14
C MET A 268 2.93 -17.01 6.99
N TYR A 269 2.20 -16.66 8.06
CA TYR A 269 1.42 -17.62 8.84
C TYR A 269 0.37 -18.32 7.97
N ASN A 270 -0.40 -17.56 7.18
CA ASN A 270 -1.45 -18.13 6.34
C ASN A 270 -0.90 -19.08 5.26
N LEU A 271 0.28 -18.77 4.72
CA LEU A 271 0.97 -19.61 3.73
C LEU A 271 1.59 -20.88 4.35
N THR A 272 2.21 -20.76 5.53
CA THR A 272 3.06 -21.83 6.10
C THR A 272 2.41 -22.64 7.21
N GLU A 273 1.40 -22.07 7.86
CA GLU A 273 0.85 -22.54 9.15
C GLU A 273 1.90 -22.70 10.25
N ASP A 274 3.10 -22.10 10.09
CA ASP A 274 4.18 -22.23 11.06
C ASP A 274 3.84 -21.47 12.36
N PRO A 275 3.91 -22.12 13.54
CA PRO A 275 3.66 -21.49 14.83
C PRO A 275 4.52 -20.24 15.09
N LYS A 276 5.73 -20.14 14.51
CA LYS A 276 6.59 -18.96 14.63
C LYS A 276 5.88 -17.71 14.11
N TRP A 277 5.22 -17.82 12.96
CA TRP A 277 4.59 -16.70 12.30
C TRP A 277 3.30 -16.30 13.02
N LYS A 278 2.59 -17.28 13.58
CA LYS A 278 1.48 -17.03 14.50
C LYS A 278 1.92 -16.19 15.71
N GLU A 279 2.97 -16.63 16.42
CA GLU A 279 3.49 -15.93 17.59
C GLU A 279 3.93 -14.51 17.21
N ARG A 280 4.67 -14.35 16.12
CA ARG A 280 5.09 -13.05 15.59
C ARG A 280 3.89 -12.12 15.37
N THR A 281 2.83 -12.60 14.70
CA THR A 281 1.59 -11.83 14.50
C THR A 281 0.92 -11.43 15.82
N GLU A 282 0.76 -12.37 16.77
CA GLU A 282 0.14 -12.10 18.08
C GLU A 282 0.94 -11.04 18.88
N LYS A 283 2.27 -11.18 18.91
CA LYS A 283 3.16 -10.26 19.63
C LYS A 283 3.14 -8.85 19.03
N ILE A 284 3.10 -8.71 17.70
CA ILE A 284 2.99 -7.39 17.07
C ILE A 284 1.66 -6.71 17.45
N ILE A 285 0.55 -7.46 17.45
CA ILE A 285 -0.78 -6.92 17.84
C ILE A 285 -0.74 -6.41 19.28
N ASP A 286 -0.14 -7.18 20.19
CA ASP A 286 -0.03 -6.81 21.60
C ASP A 286 0.89 -5.58 21.78
N ALA A 287 2.07 -5.60 21.16
CA ALA A 287 3.04 -4.50 21.21
C ALA A 287 2.47 -3.20 20.63
N SER A 288 1.61 -3.30 19.61
CA SER A 288 0.95 -2.15 18.97
C SER A 288 0.01 -1.38 19.91
N GLY A 289 -0.28 -1.88 21.11
CA GLY A 289 -1.05 -1.16 22.14
C GLY A 289 -0.52 0.25 22.42
N VAL A 290 0.76 0.49 22.17
CA VAL A 290 1.43 1.80 22.31
C VAL A 290 0.94 2.90 21.37
N PHE A 291 0.20 2.53 20.32
CA PHE A 291 -0.40 3.45 19.35
C PHE A 291 -1.90 3.71 19.61
N PHE A 292 -2.44 3.19 20.71
CA PHE A 292 -3.84 3.34 21.08
C PHE A 292 -3.96 4.07 22.41
N SER A 293 -4.81 5.08 22.43
CA SER A 293 -5.03 5.91 23.61
C SER A 293 -5.84 5.17 24.67
N HIS A 294 -5.64 5.58 25.93
CA HIS A 294 -6.41 5.07 27.07
C HIS A 294 -7.72 5.84 27.27
N ASN A 295 -7.74 7.11 26.85
CA ASN A 295 -8.91 7.98 26.93
C ASN A 295 -8.91 8.95 25.73
N PRO A 296 -9.85 8.83 24.78
CA PRO A 296 -10.81 7.73 24.65
C PRO A 296 -10.11 6.36 24.48
N PRO A 297 -10.66 5.25 24.98
CA PRO A 297 -10.00 3.95 24.87
C PRO A 297 -9.92 3.46 23.42
N ASP A 298 -8.81 2.80 23.09
CA ASP A 298 -8.59 2.09 21.82
C ASP A 298 -8.58 2.99 20.56
N VAL A 299 -8.50 4.32 20.72
CA VAL A 299 -8.40 5.25 19.57
C VAL A 299 -6.95 5.45 19.16
N MET A 300 -6.68 5.19 17.89
CA MET A 300 -5.35 5.22 17.29
C MET A 300 -4.79 6.64 17.15
N TYR A 301 -3.49 6.79 17.43
CA TYR A 301 -2.77 8.05 17.31
C TYR A 301 -1.29 7.83 16.94
N GLU A 302 -0.67 8.83 16.30
CA GLU A 302 0.78 8.82 16.07
C GLU A 302 1.55 9.28 17.32
N ARG A 303 2.03 8.32 18.12
CA ARG A 303 2.69 8.60 19.40
C ARG A 303 3.90 9.53 19.31
N ALA A 304 4.62 9.49 18.18
CA ALA A 304 5.85 10.24 18.01
C ALA A 304 5.61 11.74 17.73
N CYS A 305 4.44 12.11 17.21
CA CYS A 305 4.23 13.47 16.69
C CYS A 305 2.86 14.08 17.00
N GLU A 306 1.80 13.28 17.18
CA GLU A 306 0.42 13.80 17.27
C GLU A 306 0.17 14.54 18.58
N THR A 307 0.70 14.02 19.69
CA THR A 307 0.54 14.60 21.04
C THR A 307 1.26 15.93 21.22
N VAL A 308 2.28 16.20 20.40
CA VAL A 308 3.13 17.41 20.45
C VAL A 308 2.97 18.30 19.21
N ASN A 309 2.06 17.98 18.29
CA ASN A 309 1.78 18.73 17.07
C ASN A 309 2.97 18.87 16.10
N THR A 310 3.78 17.83 15.94
CA THR A 310 4.97 17.85 15.08
C THR A 310 4.85 16.97 13.83
N CYS A 311 3.67 16.39 13.55
CA CYS A 311 3.48 15.52 12.39
C CYS A 311 3.61 16.31 11.08
N MET A 312 4.58 15.90 10.26
CA MET A 312 4.79 16.40 8.91
C MET A 312 3.86 15.68 7.92
N VAL A 313 3.98 16.05 6.64
CA VAL A 313 3.10 15.61 5.54
C VAL A 313 2.97 14.07 5.52
N ASP A 314 4.09 13.35 5.44
CA ASP A 314 4.10 11.88 5.42
C ASP A 314 3.34 11.27 6.62
N GLN A 315 3.67 11.72 7.83
CA GLN A 315 3.22 11.07 9.06
C GLN A 315 1.71 11.21 9.31
N ARG A 316 1.04 12.15 8.63
CA ARG A 316 -0.41 12.33 8.73
C ARG A 316 -1.19 11.15 8.14
N SER A 317 -0.56 10.37 7.27
CA SER A 317 -1.18 9.23 6.59
C SER A 317 -0.90 7.87 7.26
N PHE A 318 0.13 7.77 8.11
CA PHE A 318 0.69 6.50 8.59
C PHE A 318 -0.33 5.59 9.29
N LYS A 319 -1.14 6.16 10.18
CA LYS A 319 -2.20 5.42 10.89
C LYS A 319 -3.32 4.91 9.99
N GLY A 320 -3.48 5.49 8.80
CA GLY A 320 -4.32 4.94 7.74
C GLY A 320 -3.82 3.59 7.26
N TYR A 321 -2.54 3.52 6.89
CA TYR A 321 -1.93 2.27 6.42
C TYR A 321 -1.93 1.21 7.51
N PHE A 322 -1.65 1.61 8.75
CA PHE A 322 -1.74 0.70 9.89
C PHE A 322 -3.16 0.13 10.03
N SER A 323 -4.20 0.96 9.89
CA SER A 323 -5.59 0.51 9.94
C SER A 323 -5.92 -0.50 8.83
N ARG A 324 -5.51 -0.22 7.59
CA ARG A 324 -5.66 -1.14 6.44
C ARG A 324 -4.99 -2.48 6.71
N TRP A 325 -3.73 -2.47 7.12
CA TRP A 325 -2.94 -3.69 7.33
C TRP A 325 -3.42 -4.49 8.54
N MET A 326 -3.91 -3.83 9.60
CA MET A 326 -4.61 -4.49 10.70
C MET A 326 -5.86 -5.20 10.21
N ALA A 327 -6.71 -4.54 9.43
CA ALA A 327 -7.93 -5.17 8.90
C ALA A 327 -7.60 -6.39 8.03
N GLN A 328 -6.72 -6.23 7.04
CA GLN A 328 -6.30 -7.32 6.16
C GLN A 328 -5.69 -8.50 6.93
N THR A 329 -4.95 -8.23 8.02
CA THR A 329 -4.41 -9.28 8.90
C THR A 329 -5.51 -10.19 9.45
N THR A 330 -6.71 -9.68 9.73
CA THR A 330 -7.80 -10.51 10.24
C THR A 330 -8.31 -11.56 9.26
N GLN A 331 -8.12 -11.35 7.95
CA GLN A 331 -8.47 -12.34 6.93
C GLN A 331 -7.41 -13.45 6.85
N MET A 332 -6.14 -13.14 7.12
CA MET A 332 -5.01 -14.08 7.04
C MET A 332 -4.76 -14.84 8.36
N ALA A 333 -5.06 -14.18 9.48
CA ALA A 333 -4.88 -14.67 10.84
C ALA A 333 -6.17 -14.45 11.65
N PRO A 334 -7.21 -15.29 11.49
CA PRO A 334 -8.53 -15.07 12.11
C PRO A 334 -8.51 -14.94 13.64
N PHE A 335 -7.52 -15.54 14.32
CA PHE A 335 -7.33 -15.40 15.77
C PHE A 335 -7.06 -13.94 16.22
N ALA A 336 -6.63 -13.07 15.31
CA ALA A 336 -6.37 -11.66 15.57
C ALA A 336 -7.65 -10.81 15.61
N TYR A 337 -8.76 -11.32 15.07
CA TYR A 337 -9.95 -10.53 14.75
C TYR A 337 -10.47 -9.73 15.96
N ASP A 338 -10.77 -10.38 17.08
CA ASP A 338 -11.39 -9.74 18.24
C ASP A 338 -10.58 -8.56 18.78
N LYS A 339 -9.25 -8.70 18.86
CA LYS A 339 -8.35 -7.64 19.33
C LYS A 339 -8.27 -6.49 18.32
N VAL A 340 -8.18 -6.82 17.03
CA VAL A 340 -8.01 -5.83 15.95
C VAL A 340 -9.30 -5.04 15.73
N ILE A 341 -10.44 -5.72 15.59
CA ILE A 341 -11.69 -5.05 15.21
C ILE A 341 -12.17 -4.10 16.30
N LYS A 342 -11.92 -4.40 17.59
CA LYS A 342 -12.19 -3.49 18.71
C LYS A 342 -11.52 -2.13 18.50
N ARG A 343 -10.22 -2.15 18.17
CA ARG A 343 -9.39 -0.96 17.95
C ARG A 343 -9.77 -0.20 16.67
N LEU A 344 -10.05 -0.93 15.58
CA LEU A 344 -10.50 -0.32 14.32
C LEU A 344 -11.86 0.35 14.48
N ARG A 345 -12.82 -0.29 15.15
CA ARG A 345 -14.16 0.28 15.40
C ARG A 345 -14.09 1.54 16.26
N ALA A 346 -13.31 1.52 17.33
CA ALA A 346 -13.12 2.69 18.19
C ALA A 346 -12.48 3.86 17.41
N SER A 347 -11.42 3.55 16.65
CA SER A 347 -10.70 4.55 15.85
C SER A 347 -11.55 5.12 14.71
N ALA A 348 -12.36 4.29 14.04
CA ALA A 348 -13.24 4.73 12.95
C ALA A 348 -14.33 5.70 13.44
N LYS A 349 -14.99 5.38 14.58
CA LYS A 349 -15.96 6.30 15.20
C LYS A 349 -15.30 7.63 15.57
N ALA A 350 -14.12 7.58 16.19
CA ALA A 350 -13.38 8.76 16.57
C ALA A 350 -12.91 9.59 15.36
N ALA A 351 -12.46 8.93 14.28
CA ALA A 351 -12.09 9.59 13.03
C ALA A 351 -13.28 10.32 12.40
N ALA A 352 -14.43 9.66 12.28
CA ALA A 352 -15.66 10.24 11.74
C ALA A 352 -16.10 11.50 12.52
N MET A 353 -15.95 11.51 13.84
CA MET A 353 -16.23 12.69 14.68
C MET A 353 -15.30 13.89 14.40
N THR A 354 -14.15 13.68 13.78
CA THR A 354 -13.27 14.78 13.34
C THR A 354 -13.62 15.32 11.96
N CYS A 355 -14.47 14.62 11.20
CA CYS A 355 -14.87 14.95 9.83
C CYS A 355 -16.00 15.98 9.81
N THR A 356 -15.74 17.15 10.40
CA THR A 356 -16.68 18.26 10.53
C THR A 356 -16.08 19.58 10.02
N GLY A 357 -14.94 19.52 9.33
CA GLY A 357 -14.17 20.68 8.90
C GLY A 357 -14.44 21.13 7.48
N GLY A 358 -13.93 22.31 7.12
CA GLY A 358 -13.99 22.85 5.77
C GLY A 358 -15.37 23.41 5.37
N ILE A 359 -15.47 23.91 4.14
CA ILE A 359 -16.69 24.58 3.62
C ILE A 359 -17.88 23.62 3.56
N ASN A 360 -17.61 22.35 3.26
CA ASN A 360 -18.62 21.30 3.13
C ASN A 360 -18.79 20.48 4.43
N GLU A 361 -18.19 20.92 5.54
CA GLU A 361 -18.27 20.29 6.87
C GLU A 361 -17.95 18.79 6.89
N ASN A 362 -17.02 18.36 6.04
CA ASN A 362 -16.72 16.95 5.79
C ASN A 362 -15.20 16.66 5.71
N VAL A 363 -14.36 17.66 5.98
CA VAL A 363 -12.90 17.48 6.09
C VAL A 363 -12.57 16.86 7.44
N CYS A 364 -11.86 15.74 7.42
CA CYS A 364 -11.38 15.01 8.59
C CYS A 364 -10.10 15.60 9.15
N GLY A 365 -9.95 15.58 10.47
CA GLY A 365 -8.75 16.00 11.18
C GLY A 365 -7.78 14.84 11.44
N LEU A 366 -6.56 15.18 11.87
CA LEU A 366 -5.59 14.18 12.32
C LEU A 366 -5.95 13.65 13.71
N LYS A 367 -6.35 14.51 14.64
CA LYS A 367 -6.45 14.17 16.07
C LYS A 367 -7.73 13.45 16.45
N TRP A 368 -7.84 12.16 16.11
CA TRP A 368 -9.01 11.33 16.42
C TRP A 368 -9.27 11.22 17.93
N THR A 369 -8.21 11.24 18.75
CA THR A 369 -8.30 11.20 20.22
C THR A 369 -9.04 12.41 20.80
N GLU A 370 -9.03 13.55 20.11
CA GLU A 370 -9.76 14.76 20.52
C GLU A 370 -11.24 14.72 20.12
N GLN A 371 -11.65 13.81 19.23
CA GLN A 371 -13.02 13.62 18.74
C GLN A 371 -13.69 14.92 18.24
N LYS A 372 -12.88 15.87 17.76
CA LYS A 372 -13.31 17.14 17.19
C LYS A 372 -12.33 17.51 16.08
N TRP A 373 -12.80 18.27 15.10
CA TRP A 373 -11.92 18.78 14.07
C TRP A 373 -10.81 19.67 14.69
N ASP A 374 -9.57 19.37 14.35
CA ASP A 374 -8.36 20.05 14.82
C ASP A 374 -7.99 21.28 13.98
N LYS A 375 -8.89 21.69 13.07
CA LYS A 375 -8.74 22.83 12.17
C LYS A 375 -7.62 22.68 11.14
N THR A 376 -7.18 21.46 10.88
CA THR A 376 -6.23 21.17 9.80
C THR A 376 -6.95 20.66 8.56
N ILE A 377 -6.32 20.88 7.41
CA ILE A 377 -6.79 20.47 6.09
C ILE A 377 -5.58 19.86 5.38
N ASP A 378 -5.62 18.56 5.16
CA ASP A 378 -4.50 17.80 4.63
C ASP A 378 -5.01 16.51 3.97
N PHE A 379 -4.37 16.14 2.86
CA PHE A 379 -4.68 14.95 2.10
C PHE A 379 -4.47 13.65 2.88
N GLY A 380 -3.32 13.51 3.57
CA GLY A 380 -2.97 12.32 4.33
C GLY A 380 -3.97 12.04 5.45
N GLN A 381 -4.57 13.09 6.03
CA GLN A 381 -5.65 12.97 7.01
C GLN A 381 -6.93 12.38 6.42
N GLN A 382 -7.29 12.77 5.18
CA GLN A 382 -8.48 12.22 4.51
C GLN A 382 -8.24 10.75 4.17
N MET A 383 -7.05 10.41 3.67
CA MET A 383 -6.66 9.04 3.39
C MET A 383 -6.66 8.18 4.67
N ALA A 384 -6.12 8.69 5.77
CA ALA A 384 -6.13 7.96 7.04
C ALA A 384 -7.55 7.71 7.56
N ALA A 385 -8.44 8.70 7.45
CA ALA A 385 -9.85 8.55 7.82
C ALA A 385 -10.58 7.54 6.92
N LEU A 386 -10.34 7.57 5.60
CA LEU A 386 -10.92 6.62 4.65
C LEU A 386 -10.54 5.19 5.04
N GLU A 387 -9.24 4.93 5.23
CA GLU A 387 -8.71 3.60 5.51
C GLU A 387 -9.30 2.98 6.78
N VAL A 388 -9.39 3.75 7.87
CA VAL A 388 -9.95 3.24 9.13
C VAL A 388 -11.47 3.03 9.07
N ILE A 389 -12.19 3.86 8.32
CA ILE A 389 -13.64 3.73 8.16
C ILE A 389 -13.94 2.49 7.31
N GLN A 390 -13.36 2.40 6.10
CA GLN A 390 -13.62 1.32 5.16
C GLN A 390 -13.14 -0.05 5.66
N ALA A 391 -12.10 -0.08 6.51
CA ALA A 391 -11.63 -1.28 7.19
C ALA A 391 -12.72 -2.05 7.96
N ASN A 392 -13.81 -1.38 8.37
CA ASN A 392 -14.93 -2.04 9.06
C ASN A 392 -15.82 -2.89 8.12
N LEU A 393 -15.58 -2.86 6.81
CA LEU A 393 -16.22 -3.73 5.82
C LEU A 393 -15.43 -5.02 5.56
N ILE A 394 -14.28 -5.23 6.20
CA ILE A 394 -13.36 -6.34 5.89
C ILE A 394 -13.99 -7.74 6.00
N THR A 395 -14.96 -7.93 6.90
CA THR A 395 -15.69 -9.20 7.05
C THR A 395 -16.86 -9.38 6.08
N ARG A 396 -17.17 -8.34 5.28
CA ARG A 396 -18.25 -8.34 4.29
C ARG A 396 -17.75 -8.68 2.89
N VAL A 397 -16.44 -8.87 2.74
CA VAL A 397 -15.79 -9.17 1.47
C VAL A 397 -14.92 -10.42 1.57
N ALA A 398 -14.61 -11.02 0.42
CA ALA A 398 -13.74 -12.17 0.34
C ALA A 398 -12.30 -11.85 0.77
N ALA A 399 -11.58 -12.88 1.20
CA ALA A 399 -10.14 -12.80 1.43
C ALA A 399 -9.38 -12.62 0.08
N PRO A 400 -8.13 -12.11 0.12
CA PRO A 400 -7.27 -12.03 -1.05
C PRO A 400 -7.12 -13.34 -1.81
N VAL A 401 -7.34 -13.29 -3.13
CA VAL A 401 -7.15 -14.42 -4.05
C VAL A 401 -5.67 -14.77 -4.22
N THR A 402 -5.39 -15.95 -4.78
CA THR A 402 -4.05 -16.39 -5.21
C THR A 402 -4.08 -16.78 -6.69
N ASN A 403 -2.93 -17.08 -7.29
CA ASN A 403 -2.86 -17.64 -8.64
C ASN A 403 -3.69 -18.92 -8.81
N ASP A 404 -3.77 -19.73 -7.76
CA ASP A 404 -4.46 -21.02 -7.78
C ASP A 404 -5.92 -20.91 -7.33
N ASP A 405 -6.33 -19.74 -6.81
CA ASP A 405 -7.67 -19.48 -6.26
C ASP A 405 -8.29 -18.21 -6.86
N GLY A 406 -8.50 -18.21 -8.17
CA GLY A 406 -9.29 -17.18 -8.86
C GLY A 406 -8.57 -15.86 -9.18
N GLY A 407 -7.26 -15.76 -8.91
CA GLY A 407 -6.44 -14.62 -9.31
C GLY A 407 -6.35 -14.48 -10.83
N THR A 408 -6.70 -13.30 -11.35
CA THR A 408 -6.79 -13.05 -12.80
C THR A 408 -5.59 -12.28 -13.39
N SER A 409 -4.84 -11.57 -12.54
CA SER A 409 -3.71 -10.76 -12.99
C SER A 409 -2.52 -11.62 -13.38
N LYS A 410 -1.99 -11.42 -14.60
CA LYS A 410 -0.86 -12.22 -15.09
C LYS A 410 0.46 -11.73 -14.51
N GLY A 411 1.28 -12.67 -14.03
CA GLY A 411 2.64 -12.40 -13.57
C GLY A 411 3.67 -12.51 -14.69
N ASN A 412 4.88 -12.03 -14.39
CA ASN A 412 6.09 -12.25 -15.17
C ASN A 412 7.26 -12.41 -14.18
N PRO A 413 7.76 -13.64 -13.94
CA PRO A 413 8.84 -13.89 -12.99
C PRO A 413 10.14 -13.14 -13.29
N ASN A 414 10.34 -12.69 -14.53
CA ASN A 414 11.52 -11.93 -14.96
C ASN A 414 11.28 -10.41 -15.02
N ALA A 415 10.11 -9.92 -14.60
CA ALA A 415 9.78 -8.49 -14.63
C ALA A 415 10.79 -7.66 -13.84
N GLY A 416 10.99 -6.39 -14.21
CA GLY A 416 11.98 -5.51 -13.58
C GLY A 416 13.45 -5.84 -13.89
N SER A 417 13.75 -6.97 -14.55
CA SER A 417 15.08 -7.23 -15.10
C SER A 417 15.42 -6.19 -16.16
N LYS A 418 16.71 -5.85 -16.29
CA LYS A 418 17.18 -4.92 -17.34
C LYS A 418 16.59 -5.37 -18.70
N PRO A 419 16.12 -4.42 -19.54
CA PRO A 419 15.68 -4.77 -20.88
C PRO A 419 16.78 -5.58 -21.55
N LYS A 420 16.40 -6.66 -22.24
CA LYS A 420 17.34 -7.43 -23.05
C LYS A 420 18.08 -6.42 -23.94
N LYS A 421 19.42 -6.51 -24.01
CA LYS A 421 20.20 -5.72 -24.98
C LYS A 421 19.48 -5.81 -26.33
N ALA A 422 19.28 -4.68 -26.99
CA ALA A 422 18.66 -4.64 -28.32
C ALA A 422 19.31 -5.72 -29.19
N ILE A 423 18.52 -6.75 -29.47
CA ILE A 423 18.93 -7.82 -30.36
C ILE A 423 18.72 -7.24 -31.77
N PRO A 424 19.71 -7.30 -32.68
CA PRO A 424 19.51 -6.89 -34.06
C PRO A 424 18.25 -7.55 -34.63
N PRO A 425 17.46 -6.89 -35.49
CA PRO A 425 16.23 -7.45 -36.05
C PRO A 425 16.43 -8.81 -36.73
N GLU A 426 17.65 -9.11 -37.19
CA GLU A 426 17.99 -10.42 -37.77
C GLU A 426 18.04 -11.57 -36.75
N LEU A 427 18.01 -11.27 -35.45
CA LEU A 427 18.12 -12.20 -34.33
C LEU A 427 16.89 -12.15 -33.39
N ASP A 428 15.90 -11.30 -33.67
CA ASP A 428 14.65 -11.19 -32.93
C ASP A 428 13.60 -12.13 -33.53
N TYR A 429 13.62 -13.40 -33.11
CA TYR A 429 12.61 -14.39 -33.47
C TYR A 429 12.05 -15.07 -32.21
N ASP A 430 10.74 -15.28 -32.21
CA ASP A 430 10.06 -15.99 -31.14
C ASP A 430 10.39 -17.48 -31.21
N ILE A 431 10.95 -18.02 -30.13
CA ILE A 431 11.22 -19.46 -30.01
C ILE A 431 9.88 -20.19 -29.86
N THR A 432 9.49 -20.92 -30.89
CA THR A 432 8.24 -21.67 -30.93
C THR A 432 8.37 -23.01 -30.17
N ALA A 433 7.23 -23.66 -29.94
CA ALA A 433 7.23 -25.04 -29.43
C ALA A 433 7.97 -26.01 -30.37
N GLY A 434 7.94 -25.74 -31.68
CA GLY A 434 8.68 -26.50 -32.69
C GLY A 434 10.19 -26.36 -32.53
N ASP A 435 10.69 -25.15 -32.25
CA ASP A 435 12.11 -24.90 -32.04
C ASP A 435 12.64 -25.60 -30.78
N LYS A 436 11.85 -25.60 -29.70
CA LYS A 436 12.19 -26.34 -28.47
C LYS A 436 12.23 -27.85 -28.70
N ALA A 437 11.25 -28.38 -29.45
CA ALA A 437 11.23 -29.80 -29.80
C ALA A 437 12.42 -30.17 -30.69
N GLY A 438 12.73 -29.35 -31.70
CA GLY A 438 13.88 -29.53 -32.58
C GLY A 438 15.22 -29.51 -31.83
N ALA A 439 15.43 -28.52 -30.96
CA ALA A 439 16.63 -28.41 -30.13
C ALA A 439 16.79 -29.61 -29.18
N GLY A 440 15.69 -30.10 -28.60
CA GLY A 440 15.69 -31.31 -27.78
C GLY A 440 16.11 -32.55 -28.57
N ILE A 441 15.54 -32.75 -29.77
CA ILE A 441 15.89 -33.87 -30.66
C ILE A 441 17.37 -33.80 -31.06
N LEU A 442 17.85 -32.61 -31.45
CA LEU A 442 19.22 -32.42 -31.90
C LEU A 442 20.23 -32.69 -30.77
N THR A 443 19.89 -32.28 -29.55
CA THR A 443 20.68 -32.55 -28.35
C THR A 443 20.75 -34.05 -28.04
N VAL A 444 19.61 -34.76 -28.13
CA VAL A 444 19.58 -36.22 -27.95
C VAL A 444 20.43 -36.93 -29.01
N LEU A 445 20.32 -36.54 -30.28
CA LEU A 445 21.13 -37.10 -31.36
C LEU A 445 22.62 -36.84 -31.16
N PHE A 446 22.99 -35.66 -30.68
CA PHE A 446 24.38 -35.30 -30.39
C PHE A 446 24.93 -36.13 -29.22
N LEU A 447 24.15 -36.31 -28.15
CA LEU A 447 24.52 -37.16 -27.02
C LEU A 447 24.64 -38.64 -27.43
N ILE A 448 23.76 -39.14 -28.30
CA ILE A 448 23.87 -40.49 -28.89
C ILE A 448 25.13 -40.60 -29.76
N GLY A 449 25.45 -39.57 -30.55
CA GLY A 449 26.66 -39.53 -31.37
C GLY A 449 27.95 -39.54 -30.53
N ILE A 450 28.00 -38.77 -29.45
CA ILE A 450 29.12 -38.77 -28.51
C ILE A 450 29.19 -40.12 -27.76
N GLY A 451 28.07 -40.60 -27.24
CA GLY A 451 28.00 -41.87 -26.52
C GLY A 451 28.34 -43.08 -27.40
N GLY A 452 27.95 -43.07 -28.68
CA GLY A 452 28.29 -44.10 -29.66
C GLY A 452 29.76 -44.05 -30.10
N SER A 453 30.31 -42.84 -30.31
CA SER A 453 31.72 -42.68 -30.71
C SER A 453 32.70 -42.99 -29.57
N THR A 454 32.29 -42.79 -28.32
CA THR A 454 33.10 -43.13 -27.13
C THR A 454 32.80 -44.51 -26.56
N GLY A 455 31.60 -45.05 -26.76
CA GLY A 455 31.20 -46.36 -26.27
C GLY A 455 31.95 -47.52 -26.93
N TRP A 456 32.38 -47.37 -28.19
CA TRP A 456 33.22 -48.37 -28.85
C TRP A 456 34.61 -48.51 -28.20
N LEU A 457 35.12 -47.48 -27.52
CA LEU A 457 36.39 -47.53 -26.78
C LEU A 457 36.31 -48.27 -25.44
N ILE A 458 35.09 -48.57 -24.97
CA ILE A 458 34.83 -49.28 -23.70
C ILE A 458 34.30 -50.71 -23.97
N TRP A 459 34.15 -51.10 -25.25
CA TRP A 459 33.65 -52.42 -25.66
C TRP A 459 34.75 -53.44 -25.98
N ASP A 460 36.02 -53.14 -25.70
CA ASP A 460 37.09 -54.14 -25.52
C ASP A 460 37.32 -54.37 -24.03
#